data_AF-A0A841BMS7-F1
#
_entry.id   AF-A0A841BMS7-F1
#
_cell.length_a   1.000
_cell.length_b   1.000
_cell.length_c   1.000
_cell.angle_alpha   90.00
_cell.angle_beta   90.00
_cell.angle_gamma   90.00
#
_symmetry.space_group_name_H-M   'P 1'
#
loop_
_entity.id
_entity.type
_entity.pdbx_description
1 polymer ?
#
loop_
_entity_poly.entity_id
_entity_poly.type
_entity_poly.pdbx_seq_one_letter_code
_entity_poly.pdbx_strand_id
1 'polypeptide(L)'
;MRKHVALLGAAGLAIGLLLPAAPASAAPVRYEAENAAISQGLVEANHTGYSGTGFVNNDNVIGSSTQWTVNAATAGTATITIRYSNGSGANRPADIAVNGSVVAAASAFNATTNFDTWASKTLTAPVTAGSNTIRVTATSANGPANLDYLDFEVAAAPPATVYQAENATISQGLVESNWAGYTGTGFVNVDNAVGSYVQWSVVPAAAGSTGLTIRFANGTTANRPMSITVNGTVVSANQAFNATGAWTTWSEVTVNATLTAGTNTVRATSTSATGGPNLDKLTLGTVGGGGAPTAAELLAKVGSCNQISNGRYKTDSDVATATIPVCQKTGAVLWQADMDIDCDGIRTAQCNEDTDCCFLPDTACHASNGSALNAAQLPYVVVPSSSSIWNYANFQIGCGTVVAVIYNNQVLYAVVGDTGPTQIIGEASYATAAALGINPDPSNGGTDSGVTYIVFQGSQRVSPIENQGNAVTLGQTLARTFVNSN
;
A
#
# COMPACT_ATOMS: atom_id res chain seq x y z
N MET A 1 9.31 -8.30 90.19
CA MET A 1 8.99 -9.05 88.96
C MET A 1 7.92 -8.30 88.17
N ARG A 2 8.30 -7.51 87.17
CA ARG A 2 7.36 -6.95 86.18
C ARG A 2 7.98 -7.15 84.80
N LYS A 3 7.30 -7.93 83.96
CA LYS A 3 7.67 -8.23 82.57
C LYS A 3 7.39 -6.98 81.72
N HIS A 4 8.37 -6.53 80.95
CA HIS A 4 8.14 -5.61 79.83
C HIS A 4 8.42 -6.36 78.52
N VAL A 5 7.37 -6.42 77.70
CA VAL A 5 7.32 -7.05 76.37
C VAL A 5 7.87 -6.06 75.36
N ALA A 6 8.80 -6.51 74.51
CA ALA A 6 9.28 -5.78 73.35
C ALA A 6 8.30 -5.95 72.18
N LEU A 7 7.88 -4.84 71.57
CA LEU A 7 7.06 -4.81 70.35
C LEU A 7 7.99 -4.58 69.14
N LEU A 8 8.09 -5.56 68.23
CA LEU A 8 8.66 -5.37 66.89
C LEU A 8 7.57 -4.78 65.98
N GLY A 9 7.81 -3.60 65.41
CA GLY A 9 7.02 -3.04 64.32
C GLY A 9 7.67 -3.36 62.98
N ALA A 10 6.98 -4.12 62.12
CA ALA A 10 7.37 -4.37 60.74
C ALA A 10 6.83 -3.24 59.84
N ALA A 11 7.73 -2.52 59.15
CA ALA A 11 7.37 -1.57 58.11
C ALA A 11 7.28 -2.29 56.76
N GLY A 12 6.08 -2.43 56.22
CA GLY A 12 5.84 -2.93 54.87
C GLY A 12 6.07 -1.83 53.83
N LEU A 13 7.04 -2.05 52.93
CA LEU A 13 7.31 -1.19 51.79
C LEU A 13 6.31 -1.53 50.66
N ALA A 14 5.36 -0.65 50.38
CA ALA A 14 4.45 -0.78 49.25
C ALA A 14 5.14 -0.33 47.96
N ILE A 15 5.49 -1.27 47.09
CA ILE A 15 5.97 -0.99 45.73
C ILE A 15 4.73 -0.70 44.87
N GLY A 16 4.48 0.57 44.57
CA GLY A 16 3.48 0.97 43.59
C GLY A 16 3.96 0.62 42.18
N LEU A 17 3.26 -0.27 41.49
CA LEU A 17 3.45 -0.46 40.05
C LEU A 17 3.06 0.83 39.32
N LEU A 18 4.05 1.53 38.78
CA LEU A 18 3.84 2.57 37.77
C LEU A 18 3.45 1.89 36.46
N LEU A 19 2.15 1.89 36.16
CA LEU A 19 1.67 1.58 34.81
C LEU A 19 2.13 2.71 33.86
N PRO A 20 2.64 2.39 32.66
CA PRO A 20 2.97 3.42 31.68
C PRO A 20 1.69 4.15 31.28
N ALA A 21 1.71 5.49 31.34
CA ALA A 21 0.61 6.31 30.86
C ALA A 21 0.38 6.01 29.37
N ALA A 22 -0.86 5.68 29.01
CA ALA A 22 -1.25 5.56 27.60
C ALA A 22 -0.92 6.88 26.89
N PRO A 23 -0.40 6.83 25.64
CA PRO A 23 -0.17 8.05 24.88
C PRO A 23 -1.49 8.82 24.77
N ALA A 24 -1.46 10.12 25.11
CA ALA A 24 -2.62 10.98 24.97
C ALA A 24 -2.96 11.09 23.47
N SER A 25 -4.08 10.46 23.06
CA SER A 25 -4.65 10.69 21.72
C SER A 25 -5.35 12.04 21.72
N ALA A 26 -5.18 12.79 20.62
CA ALA A 26 -5.90 14.04 20.41
C ALA A 26 -7.40 13.72 20.23
N ALA A 27 -8.28 14.49 20.85
CA ALA A 27 -9.72 14.32 20.66
C ALA A 27 -10.08 14.45 19.16
N PRO A 28 -11.08 13.68 18.68
CA PRO A 28 -11.52 13.78 17.29
C PRO A 28 -11.99 15.20 16.95
N VAL A 29 -11.73 15.63 15.71
CA VAL A 29 -12.18 16.92 15.18
C VAL A 29 -13.62 16.78 14.71
N ARG A 30 -14.52 17.60 15.26
CA ARG A 30 -15.92 17.64 14.86
C ARG A 30 -16.17 18.53 13.65
N TYR A 31 -16.97 18.02 12.72
CA TYR A 31 -17.50 18.73 11.58
C TYR A 31 -19.03 18.67 11.61
N GLU A 32 -19.67 19.79 11.94
CA GLU A 32 -21.13 19.89 12.02
C GLU A 32 -21.77 19.72 10.63
N ALA A 33 -22.83 18.92 10.53
CA ALA A 33 -23.48 18.59 9.25
C ALA A 33 -24.16 19.80 8.62
N GLU A 34 -24.68 20.73 9.42
CA GLU A 34 -25.30 21.95 8.91
C GLU A 34 -24.33 22.88 8.15
N ASN A 35 -23.02 22.66 8.29
CA ASN A 35 -21.97 23.38 7.58
C ASN A 35 -21.44 22.62 6.35
N ALA A 36 -21.94 21.41 6.09
CA ALA A 36 -21.52 20.57 5.00
C ALA A 36 -22.15 21.00 3.65
N ALA A 37 -21.63 20.44 2.55
CA ALA A 37 -22.28 20.59 1.25
C ALA A 37 -23.47 19.64 1.15
N ILE A 38 -24.67 20.21 1.03
CA ILE A 38 -25.94 19.45 1.00
C ILE A 38 -26.47 19.43 -0.44
N SER A 39 -26.91 18.26 -0.90
CA SER A 39 -27.66 18.11 -2.14
C SER A 39 -28.99 17.45 -1.84
N GLN A 40 -30.09 18.16 -2.15
CA GLN A 40 -31.47 17.75 -1.88
C GLN A 40 -31.71 17.52 -0.39
N GLY A 41 -31.90 18.63 0.34
CA GLY A 41 -32.06 18.63 1.79
C GLY A 41 -31.98 20.04 2.37
N LEU A 42 -32.34 20.15 3.65
CA LEU A 42 -32.32 21.39 4.41
C LEU A 42 -31.63 21.18 5.76
N VAL A 43 -31.14 22.29 6.32
CA VAL A 43 -30.77 22.35 7.73
C VAL A 43 -32.02 22.64 8.55
N GLU A 44 -32.27 21.84 9.56
CA GLU A 44 -33.41 21.95 10.46
C GLU A 44 -32.99 21.95 11.93
N ALA A 45 -33.92 22.34 12.80
CA ALA A 45 -33.75 22.42 14.26
C ALA A 45 -35.04 22.06 15.01
N ASN A 46 -35.96 21.33 14.36
CA ASN A 46 -37.30 20.98 14.85
C ASN A 46 -37.33 19.68 15.69
N HIS A 47 -36.19 19.01 15.85
CA HIS A 47 -35.97 17.90 16.78
C HIS A 47 -34.90 18.28 17.79
N THR A 48 -34.97 17.78 19.01
CA THR A 48 -34.02 18.09 20.08
C THR A 48 -32.81 17.16 20.09
N GLY A 49 -31.72 17.56 20.77
CA GLY A 49 -30.56 16.69 21.01
C GLY A 49 -29.42 16.74 19.98
N TYR A 50 -29.54 17.58 18.94
CA TYR A 50 -28.48 17.87 17.96
C TYR A 50 -27.32 18.69 18.55
N SER A 51 -26.17 18.65 17.90
CA SER A 51 -24.99 19.49 18.18
C SER A 51 -25.02 20.78 17.37
N GLY A 52 -24.23 21.78 17.73
CA GLY A 52 -24.14 23.00 16.95
C GLY A 52 -25.46 23.76 16.90
N THR A 53 -25.89 24.11 15.69
CA THR A 53 -27.05 24.99 15.43
C THR A 53 -28.23 24.28 14.78
N GLY A 54 -28.04 23.06 14.28
CA GLY A 54 -29.08 22.27 13.66
C GLY A 54 -28.58 20.90 13.23
N PHE A 55 -29.30 20.27 12.32
CA PHE A 55 -28.92 19.01 11.67
C PHE A 55 -29.40 19.02 10.22
N VAL A 56 -28.83 18.16 9.38
CA VAL A 56 -29.28 18.01 8.00
C VAL A 56 -30.40 16.98 7.91
N ASN A 57 -31.51 17.42 7.34
CA ASN A 57 -32.62 16.58 6.89
C ASN A 57 -32.59 16.54 5.35
N ASN A 58 -32.09 15.45 4.79
CA ASN A 58 -32.08 15.25 3.34
C ASN A 58 -33.47 14.85 2.82
N ASP A 59 -33.79 15.25 1.59
CA ASP A 59 -35.03 14.87 0.94
C ASP A 59 -35.13 13.34 0.82
N ASN A 60 -36.35 12.80 0.94
CA ASN A 60 -36.63 11.37 0.77
C ASN A 60 -36.59 11.00 -0.73
N VAL A 61 -35.39 10.94 -1.30
CA VAL A 61 -35.13 10.60 -2.70
C VAL A 61 -33.79 9.88 -2.82
N ILE A 62 -33.69 8.95 -3.77
CA ILE A 62 -32.41 8.28 -4.07
C ILE A 62 -31.41 9.34 -4.54
N GLY A 63 -30.20 9.31 -3.99
CA GLY A 63 -29.12 10.23 -4.35
C GLY A 63 -29.06 11.54 -3.58
N SER A 64 -30.04 11.86 -2.71
CA SER A 64 -29.89 12.96 -1.75
C SER A 64 -28.71 12.69 -0.80
N SER A 65 -28.05 13.77 -0.35
CA SER A 65 -26.72 13.61 0.26
C SER A 65 -26.21 14.79 1.04
N THR A 66 -25.25 14.48 1.90
CA THR A 66 -24.47 15.43 2.71
C THR A 66 -23.00 15.09 2.58
N GLN A 67 -22.16 16.09 2.28
CA GLN A 67 -20.73 15.92 2.06
C GLN A 67 -19.90 16.89 2.92
N TRP A 68 -19.10 16.33 3.81
CA TRP A 68 -18.11 17.08 4.59
C TRP A 68 -16.78 17.18 3.84
N THR A 69 -16.09 18.30 4.05
CA THR A 69 -14.67 18.45 3.72
C THR A 69 -13.89 18.44 5.03
N VAL A 70 -13.04 17.44 5.21
CA VAL A 70 -12.23 17.23 6.42
C VAL A 70 -10.76 17.38 6.11
N ASN A 71 -9.94 17.71 7.10
CA ASN A 71 -8.50 17.87 6.92
C ASN A 71 -7.74 16.83 7.74
N ALA A 72 -6.86 16.09 7.09
CA ALA A 72 -5.98 15.11 7.71
C ALA A 72 -4.54 15.67 7.76
N ALA A 73 -3.96 15.77 8.95
CA ALA A 73 -2.58 16.28 9.08
C ALA A 73 -1.55 15.38 8.37
N THR A 74 -1.82 14.07 8.33
CA THR A 74 -1.02 13.06 7.65
C THR A 74 -1.94 12.10 6.90
N ALA A 75 -1.44 11.47 5.84
CA ALA A 75 -2.13 10.34 5.24
C ALA A 75 -2.19 9.17 6.24
N GLY A 76 -3.25 8.36 6.19
CA GLY A 76 -3.42 7.26 7.13
C GLY A 76 -4.83 6.69 7.14
N THR A 77 -5.13 5.88 8.16
CA THR A 77 -6.48 5.38 8.41
C THR A 77 -7.18 6.33 9.37
N ALA A 78 -8.28 6.92 8.92
CA ALA A 78 -9.15 7.73 9.74
C ALA A 78 -10.26 6.90 10.38
N THR A 79 -10.58 7.19 11.63
CA THR A 79 -11.83 6.83 12.28
C THR A 79 -12.85 7.94 12.01
N ILE A 80 -13.97 7.56 11.42
CA ILE A 80 -15.06 8.45 11.03
C ILE A 80 -16.28 8.03 11.84
N THR A 81 -16.82 8.94 12.66
CA THR A 81 -18.05 8.71 13.42
C THR A 81 -19.11 9.70 13.00
N ILE A 82 -20.19 9.18 12.40
CA ILE A 82 -21.32 9.98 11.92
C ILE A 82 -22.44 9.86 12.97
N ARG A 83 -22.86 10.99 13.53
CA ARG A 83 -24.03 11.05 14.41
C ARG A 83 -25.29 11.29 13.60
N TYR A 84 -26.33 10.53 13.88
CA TYR A 84 -27.55 10.52 13.09
C TYR A 84 -28.80 10.25 13.94
N SER A 85 -29.97 10.57 13.38
CA SER A 85 -31.28 10.25 13.95
C SER A 85 -32.19 9.65 12.88
N ASN A 86 -32.89 8.57 13.22
CA ASN A 86 -33.82 7.89 12.32
C ASN A 86 -35.07 7.44 13.08
N GLY A 87 -36.01 8.36 13.30
CA GLY A 87 -37.26 8.08 14.00
C GLY A 87 -38.32 7.34 13.18
N SER A 88 -38.02 6.85 11.97
CA SER A 88 -39.05 6.29 11.07
C SER A 88 -39.40 4.81 11.33
N GLY A 89 -38.76 4.16 12.30
CA GLY A 89 -39.02 2.75 12.66
C GLY A 89 -38.51 1.71 11.66
N ALA A 90 -37.86 2.13 10.57
CA ALA A 90 -37.25 1.27 9.55
C ALA A 90 -35.81 1.75 9.25
N ASN A 91 -34.96 0.86 8.74
CA ASN A 91 -33.60 1.22 8.33
C ASN A 91 -33.62 2.22 7.16
N ARG A 92 -32.69 3.19 7.17
CA ARG A 92 -32.43 4.14 6.08
C ARG A 92 -31.01 3.95 5.52
N PRO A 93 -30.79 3.01 4.58
CA PRO A 93 -29.45 2.70 4.10
C PRO A 93 -28.87 3.82 3.22
N ALA A 94 -27.56 4.06 3.36
CA ALA A 94 -26.84 5.05 2.57
C ALA A 94 -25.40 4.59 2.25
N ASP A 95 -24.92 4.95 1.07
CA ASP A 95 -23.51 4.79 0.70
C ASP A 95 -22.67 5.82 1.43
N ILE A 96 -21.54 5.39 2.00
CA ILE A 96 -20.52 6.27 2.57
C ILE A 96 -19.31 6.23 1.66
N ALA A 97 -18.92 7.40 1.13
CA ALA A 97 -17.76 7.54 0.25
C ALA A 97 -16.70 8.46 0.86
N VAL A 98 -15.43 8.14 0.62
CA VAL A 98 -14.26 8.96 0.95
C VAL A 98 -13.52 9.29 -0.34
N ASN A 99 -13.29 10.59 -0.61
CA ASN A 99 -12.63 11.07 -1.83
C ASN A 99 -13.25 10.50 -3.12
N GLY A 100 -14.58 10.35 -3.13
CA GLY A 100 -15.35 9.80 -4.26
C GLY A 100 -15.42 8.28 -4.33
N SER A 101 -14.64 7.54 -3.53
CA SER A 101 -14.69 6.07 -3.47
C SER A 101 -15.66 5.60 -2.39
N VAL A 102 -16.63 4.73 -2.74
CA VAL A 102 -17.56 4.15 -1.76
C VAL A 102 -16.81 3.16 -0.85
N VAL A 103 -16.72 3.49 0.44
CA VAL A 103 -16.05 2.68 1.47
C VAL A 103 -17.02 1.83 2.29
N ALA A 104 -18.32 2.17 2.27
CA ALA A 104 -19.38 1.34 2.84
C ALA A 104 -20.66 1.49 2.01
N ALA A 105 -20.95 0.50 1.17
CA ALA A 105 -22.14 0.47 0.33
C ALA A 105 -23.39 0.11 1.17
N ALA A 106 -24.52 0.76 0.88
CA ALA A 106 -25.83 0.55 1.51
C ALA A 106 -25.77 0.42 3.04
N SER A 107 -24.91 1.22 3.67
CA SER A 107 -24.62 1.14 5.10
C SER A 107 -25.88 1.42 5.91
N ALA A 108 -26.24 0.53 6.84
CA ALA A 108 -27.48 0.64 7.59
C ALA A 108 -27.44 1.77 8.63
N PHE A 109 -28.32 2.77 8.50
CA PHE A 109 -28.64 3.73 9.56
C PHE A 109 -29.95 3.27 10.21
N ASN A 110 -29.81 2.36 11.17
CA ASN A 110 -30.95 1.71 11.84
C ASN A 110 -31.82 2.73 12.59
N ALA A 111 -33.10 2.41 12.75
CA ALA A 111 -34.04 3.26 13.46
C ALA A 111 -33.57 3.58 14.89
N THR A 112 -33.68 4.84 15.27
CA THR A 112 -33.59 5.31 16.66
C THR A 112 -34.98 5.28 17.30
N THR A 113 -35.06 5.46 18.62
CA THR A 113 -36.34 5.41 19.35
C THR A 113 -37.36 6.43 18.83
N ASN A 114 -36.89 7.63 18.47
CA ASN A 114 -37.64 8.71 17.85
C ASN A 114 -36.65 9.70 17.22
N PHE A 115 -37.14 10.75 16.57
CA PHE A 115 -36.27 11.74 15.92
C PHE A 115 -35.47 12.63 16.90
N ASP A 116 -35.88 12.70 18.17
CA ASP A 116 -35.13 13.38 19.25
C ASP A 116 -33.99 12.50 19.81
N THR A 117 -33.92 11.23 19.40
CA THR A 117 -32.92 10.26 19.87
C THR A 117 -31.86 10.06 18.79
N TRP A 118 -30.61 10.33 19.16
CA TRP A 118 -29.47 10.26 18.26
C TRP A 118 -28.60 9.04 18.53
N ALA A 119 -28.07 8.43 17.47
CA ALA A 119 -27.13 7.33 17.50
C ALA A 119 -25.86 7.69 16.71
N SER A 120 -24.84 6.85 16.81
CA SER A 120 -23.58 7.03 16.07
C SER A 120 -23.28 5.80 15.23
N LYS A 121 -22.76 6.03 14.03
CA LYS A 121 -22.16 5.02 13.17
C LYS A 121 -20.67 5.32 13.04
N THR A 122 -19.84 4.33 13.38
CA THR A 122 -18.38 4.45 13.25
C THR A 122 -17.86 3.52 12.17
N LEU A 123 -16.94 4.01 11.36
CA LEU A 123 -16.18 3.24 10.38
C LEU A 123 -14.74 3.74 10.30
N THR A 124 -13.86 2.94 9.70
CA THR A 124 -12.49 3.35 9.37
C THR A 124 -12.30 3.41 7.86
N ALA A 125 -11.59 4.42 7.36
CA ALA A 125 -11.29 4.57 5.93
C ALA A 125 -9.91 5.19 5.69
N PRO A 126 -9.23 4.88 4.58
CA PRO A 126 -7.99 5.54 4.22
C PRO A 126 -8.25 7.00 3.79
N VAL A 127 -7.35 7.90 4.19
CA VAL A 127 -7.36 9.33 3.85
C VAL A 127 -5.97 9.79 3.39
N THR A 128 -5.92 10.80 2.54
CA THR A 128 -4.67 11.45 2.12
C THR A 128 -4.31 12.58 3.09
N ALA A 129 -3.04 12.98 3.15
CA ALA A 129 -2.69 14.20 3.86
C ALA A 129 -3.38 15.41 3.20
N GLY A 130 -3.83 16.38 4.00
CA GLY A 130 -4.59 17.53 3.53
C GLY A 130 -6.09 17.28 3.45
N SER A 131 -6.73 17.96 2.51
CA SER A 131 -8.18 17.96 2.34
C SER A 131 -8.70 16.61 1.83
N ASN A 132 -9.76 16.11 2.46
CA ASN A 132 -10.49 14.91 2.07
C ASN A 132 -11.99 15.20 2.06
N THR A 133 -12.76 14.47 1.26
CA THR A 133 -14.23 14.53 1.28
C THR A 133 -14.81 13.26 1.89
N ILE A 134 -15.86 13.41 2.69
CA ILE A 134 -16.67 12.30 3.19
C ILE A 134 -18.11 12.57 2.82
N ARG A 135 -18.76 11.64 2.13
CA ARG A 135 -20.10 11.81 1.57
C ARG A 135 -21.03 10.68 2.00
N VAL A 136 -22.20 11.02 2.52
CA VAL A 136 -23.31 10.08 2.79
C VAL A 136 -24.37 10.29 1.71
N THR A 137 -24.73 9.22 0.98
CA THR A 137 -25.67 9.28 -0.16
C THR A 137 -26.79 8.28 0.00
N ALA A 138 -28.05 8.73 -0.11
CA ALA A 138 -29.21 7.87 0.00
C ALA A 138 -29.25 6.80 -1.09
N THR A 139 -29.44 5.55 -0.70
CA THR A 139 -29.58 4.40 -1.62
C THR A 139 -31.04 3.97 -1.82
N SER A 140 -31.97 4.61 -1.12
CA SER A 140 -33.40 4.28 -1.16
C SER A 140 -34.26 5.53 -1.33
N ALA A 141 -35.49 5.34 -1.81
CA ALA A 141 -36.47 6.42 -1.97
C ALA A 141 -36.90 7.05 -0.63
N ASN A 142 -36.52 6.47 0.50
CA ASN A 142 -36.78 7.05 1.81
C ASN A 142 -35.70 8.04 2.26
N GLY A 143 -34.68 8.35 1.45
CA GLY A 143 -33.58 9.22 1.86
C GLY A 143 -32.66 8.58 2.92
N PRO A 144 -31.62 9.31 3.38
CA PRO A 144 -30.79 8.89 4.50
C PRO A 144 -31.45 9.26 5.84
N ALA A 145 -30.83 8.87 6.94
CA ALA A 145 -31.17 9.38 8.26
C ALA A 145 -30.85 10.88 8.39
N ASN A 146 -31.42 11.58 9.38
CA ASN A 146 -31.02 12.94 9.72
C ASN A 146 -29.57 12.91 10.23
N LEU A 147 -28.72 13.81 9.76
CA LEU A 147 -27.28 13.81 10.06
C LEU A 147 -26.93 15.03 10.90
N ASP A 148 -26.29 14.82 12.05
CA ASP A 148 -25.96 15.88 13.01
C ASP A 148 -24.52 16.36 12.81
N TYR A 149 -23.56 15.45 12.94
CA TYR A 149 -22.15 15.78 12.76
C TYR A 149 -21.33 14.57 12.33
N LEU A 150 -20.10 14.86 11.92
CA LEU A 150 -19.04 13.91 11.67
C LEU A 150 -17.85 14.22 12.58
N ASP A 151 -17.50 13.27 13.47
CA ASP A 151 -16.26 13.29 14.23
C ASP A 151 -15.18 12.54 13.43
N PHE A 152 -14.03 13.19 13.21
CA PHE A 152 -12.93 12.74 12.36
C PHE A 152 -11.62 12.71 13.13
N GLU A 153 -10.97 11.56 13.16
CA GLU A 153 -9.62 11.42 13.72
C GLU A 153 -8.79 10.55 12.78
N VAL A 154 -7.60 11.03 12.41
CA VAL A 154 -6.59 10.16 11.78
C VAL A 154 -5.82 9.52 12.91
N ALA A 155 -5.83 8.19 12.96
CA ALA A 155 -5.01 7.47 13.94
C ALA A 155 -3.56 7.93 13.78
N ALA A 156 -2.95 8.41 14.86
CA ALA A 156 -1.52 8.66 14.85
C ALA A 156 -0.82 7.37 14.43
N ALA A 157 0.06 7.45 13.42
CA ALA A 157 0.85 6.30 13.03
C ALA A 157 1.53 5.75 14.30
N PRO A 158 1.49 4.43 14.55
CA PRO A 158 2.17 3.86 15.70
C PRO A 158 3.62 4.36 15.68
N PRO A 159 4.18 4.77 16.84
CA PRO A 159 5.58 5.17 16.86
C PRO A 159 6.42 4.06 16.25
N ALA A 160 7.29 4.44 15.31
CA ALA A 160 8.13 3.47 14.61
C ALA A 160 8.89 2.63 15.64
N THR A 161 8.87 1.31 15.48
CA THR A 161 9.52 0.42 16.44
C THR A 161 11.02 0.47 16.19
N VAL A 162 11.77 0.97 17.17
CA VAL A 162 13.22 1.12 17.12
C VAL A 162 13.89 -0.05 17.85
N TYR A 163 14.87 -0.66 17.18
CA TYR A 163 15.72 -1.72 17.68
C TYR A 163 17.16 -1.21 17.71
N GLN A 164 17.65 -0.92 18.90
CA GLN A 164 19.00 -0.43 19.11
C GLN A 164 20.05 -1.47 18.71
N ALA A 165 21.09 -1.06 17.99
CA ALA A 165 22.16 -1.96 17.56
C ALA A 165 22.97 -2.48 18.75
N GLU A 166 23.16 -1.68 19.79
CA GLU A 166 23.86 -2.09 21.01
C GLU A 166 23.15 -3.21 21.79
N ASN A 167 21.86 -3.43 21.52
CA ASN A 167 21.07 -4.50 22.13
C ASN A 167 20.96 -5.74 21.23
N ALA A 168 21.55 -5.71 20.04
CA ALA A 168 21.48 -6.78 19.06
C ALA A 168 22.51 -7.89 19.36
N THR A 169 22.41 -9.02 18.66
CA THR A 169 23.49 -10.01 18.65
C THR A 169 24.62 -9.49 17.76
N ILE A 170 25.83 -9.39 18.32
CA ILE A 170 27.03 -8.88 17.64
C ILE A 170 28.02 -10.03 17.48
N SER A 171 28.67 -10.09 16.32
CA SER A 171 29.80 -10.98 16.07
C SER A 171 30.93 -10.20 15.42
N GLN A 172 32.13 -10.29 16.00
CA GLN A 172 33.33 -9.55 15.56
C GLN A 172 33.06 -8.04 15.56
N GLY A 173 32.86 -7.47 16.74
CA GLY A 173 32.56 -6.06 16.94
C GLY A 173 32.30 -5.73 18.41
N LEU A 174 32.23 -4.44 18.71
CA LEU A 174 32.02 -3.90 20.05
C LEU A 174 30.94 -2.83 20.05
N VAL A 175 30.27 -2.70 21.20
CA VAL A 175 29.46 -1.51 21.49
C VAL A 175 30.39 -0.40 21.95
N GLU A 176 30.29 0.76 21.31
CA GLU A 176 31.08 1.94 21.61
C GLU A 176 30.19 3.17 21.80
N SER A 177 30.74 4.23 22.38
CA SER A 177 30.05 5.51 22.65
C SER A 177 30.96 6.73 22.49
N ASN A 178 32.12 6.54 21.85
CA ASN A 178 33.18 7.54 21.67
C ASN A 178 32.93 8.54 20.53
N TRP A 179 31.93 8.30 19.67
CA TRP A 179 31.46 9.26 18.66
C TRP A 179 30.11 9.84 19.06
N ALA A 180 29.91 11.15 18.93
CA ALA A 180 28.64 11.78 19.27
C ALA A 180 27.54 11.49 18.22
N GLY A 181 26.27 11.67 18.62
CA GLY A 181 25.13 11.66 17.71
C GLY A 181 24.44 10.31 17.51
N TYR A 182 24.89 9.24 18.18
CA TYR A 182 24.13 7.97 18.27
C TYR A 182 22.85 8.15 19.11
N THR A 183 21.97 7.16 19.07
CA THR A 183 20.79 7.05 19.91
C THR A 183 20.97 5.96 20.96
N GLY A 184 20.14 5.94 22.01
CA GLY A 184 20.29 4.93 23.05
C GLY A 184 21.56 5.14 23.89
N THR A 185 22.29 4.06 24.14
CA THR A 185 23.46 4.06 25.03
C THR A 185 24.79 3.91 24.31
N GLY A 186 24.76 3.61 23.01
CA GLY A 186 25.94 3.50 22.17
C GLY A 186 25.58 3.17 20.73
N PHE A 187 26.57 2.70 19.98
CA PHE A 187 26.42 2.15 18.63
C PHE A 187 27.36 0.94 18.51
N VAL A 188 27.18 0.12 17.48
CA VAL A 188 28.07 -1.02 17.20
C VAL A 188 29.11 -0.62 16.17
N ASN A 189 30.37 -0.81 16.52
CA ASN A 189 31.50 -0.79 15.61
C ASN A 189 31.93 -2.24 15.33
N VAL A 190 31.73 -2.71 14.10
CA VAL A 190 32.13 -4.06 13.70
C VAL A 190 33.60 -4.08 13.28
N ASP A 191 34.28 -5.20 13.52
CA ASP A 191 35.66 -5.40 13.11
C ASP A 191 35.77 -5.27 11.58
N ASN A 192 36.92 -4.76 11.13
CA ASN A 192 37.28 -4.70 9.71
C ASN A 192 37.59 -6.11 9.19
N ALA A 193 36.54 -6.90 8.98
CA ALA A 193 36.61 -8.29 8.55
C ALA A 193 35.38 -8.65 7.70
N VAL A 194 35.58 -9.53 6.71
CA VAL A 194 34.46 -10.16 6.01
C VAL A 194 33.73 -11.06 7.01
N GLY A 195 32.41 -10.92 7.09
CA GLY A 195 31.58 -11.75 7.97
C GLY A 195 31.31 -11.17 9.36
N SER A 196 31.90 -10.04 9.74
CA SER A 196 31.47 -9.33 10.95
C SER A 196 30.01 -8.86 10.81
N TYR A 197 29.20 -8.95 11.88
CA TYR A 197 27.76 -8.70 11.76
C TYR A 197 27.09 -8.16 13.02
N VAL A 198 25.95 -7.52 12.76
CA VAL A 198 24.92 -7.17 13.76
C VAL A 198 23.61 -7.85 13.35
N GLN A 199 22.95 -8.52 14.29
CA GLN A 199 21.67 -9.18 14.09
C GLN A 199 20.63 -8.73 15.12
N TRP A 200 19.61 -8.02 14.63
CA TRP A 200 18.43 -7.63 15.41
C TRP A 200 17.41 -8.77 15.45
N SER A 201 16.73 -8.90 16.59
CA SER A 201 15.47 -9.66 16.71
C SER A 201 14.33 -8.66 16.71
N VAL A 202 13.49 -8.70 15.67
CA VAL A 202 12.37 -7.76 15.47
C VAL A 202 11.03 -8.46 15.56
N VAL A 203 10.01 -7.79 16.10
CA VAL A 203 8.71 -8.40 16.39
C VAL A 203 7.56 -7.52 15.85
N PRO A 204 7.33 -7.47 14.53
CA PRO A 204 6.15 -6.81 13.97
C PRO A 204 4.85 -7.50 14.40
N ALA A 205 3.79 -6.70 14.61
CA ALA A 205 2.47 -7.20 15.02
C ALA A 205 1.74 -7.96 13.91
N ALA A 206 2.06 -7.69 12.64
CA ALA A 206 1.48 -8.33 11.47
C ALA A 206 2.57 -8.69 10.46
N ALA A 207 2.29 -9.71 9.65
CA ALA A 207 3.14 -10.04 8.51
C ALA A 207 2.96 -8.99 7.40
N GLY A 208 4.00 -8.73 6.63
CA GLY A 208 3.94 -7.80 5.50
C GLY A 208 5.30 -7.25 5.09
N SER A 209 5.32 -6.59 3.93
CA SER A 209 6.48 -5.81 3.48
C SER A 209 6.63 -4.56 4.34
N THR A 210 7.83 -4.32 4.87
CA THR A 210 8.18 -3.11 5.61
C THR A 210 9.57 -2.63 5.24
N GLY A 211 9.81 -1.33 5.43
CA GLY A 211 11.14 -0.75 5.32
C GLY A 211 11.97 -1.08 6.56
N LEU A 212 13.16 -1.63 6.35
CA LEU A 212 14.21 -1.79 7.35
C LEU A 212 15.14 -0.59 7.26
N THR A 213 14.90 0.44 8.07
CA THR A 213 15.72 1.66 8.07
C THR A 213 16.86 1.52 9.06
N ILE A 214 18.07 1.37 8.56
CA ILE A 214 19.30 1.21 9.34
C ILE A 214 20.01 2.56 9.42
N ARG A 215 20.21 3.06 10.64
CA ARG A 215 21.00 4.27 10.89
C ARG A 215 22.46 3.91 11.10
N PHE A 216 23.35 4.60 10.40
CA PHE A 216 24.78 4.26 10.36
C PHE A 216 25.67 5.50 10.24
N ALA A 217 26.95 5.34 10.56
CA ALA A 217 27.99 6.32 10.25
C ALA A 217 29.16 5.64 9.53
N ASN A 218 29.64 6.25 8.45
CA ASN A 218 30.83 5.82 7.74
C ASN A 218 31.72 7.05 7.55
N GLY A 219 32.62 7.27 8.51
CA GLY A 219 33.53 8.42 8.50
C GLY A 219 34.70 8.30 7.52
N THR A 220 34.72 7.27 6.68
CA THR A 220 35.72 7.13 5.61
C THR A 220 35.22 7.76 4.31
N THR A 221 36.03 7.74 3.26
CA THR A 221 35.63 8.17 1.90
C THR A 221 35.15 7.01 1.01
N ALA A 222 35.34 5.76 1.44
CA ALA A 222 34.99 4.57 0.67
C ALA A 222 33.67 3.95 1.19
N ASN A 223 32.92 3.29 0.30
CA ASN A 223 31.75 2.51 0.68
C ASN A 223 32.16 1.32 1.58
N ARG A 224 31.31 1.00 2.56
CA ARG A 224 31.45 -0.18 3.44
C ARG A 224 30.24 -1.11 3.30
N PRO A 225 30.16 -1.92 2.23
CA PRO A 225 28.96 -2.68 1.92
C PRO A 225 28.69 -3.81 2.94
N MET A 226 27.40 -4.09 3.16
CA MET A 226 26.96 -5.23 3.96
C MET A 226 25.83 -6.00 3.26
N SER A 227 25.76 -7.31 3.45
CA SER A 227 24.61 -8.13 3.04
C SER A 227 23.53 -8.06 4.13
N ILE A 228 22.29 -7.74 3.74
CA ILE A 228 21.13 -7.73 4.63
C ILE A 228 20.34 -9.01 4.44
N THR A 229 20.10 -9.74 5.52
CA THR A 229 19.31 -10.97 5.54
C THR A 229 18.13 -10.86 6.50
N VAL A 230 17.00 -11.47 6.14
CA VAL A 230 15.82 -11.64 6.98
C VAL A 230 15.52 -13.12 7.09
N ASN A 231 15.47 -13.64 8.33
CA ASN A 231 15.24 -15.06 8.63
C ASN A 231 16.17 -16.00 7.83
N GLY A 232 17.43 -15.57 7.61
CA GLY A 232 18.43 -16.31 6.84
C GLY A 232 18.40 -16.06 5.32
N THR A 233 17.37 -15.43 4.78
CA THR A 233 17.25 -15.11 3.35
C THR A 233 17.87 -13.75 3.04
N VAL A 234 18.72 -13.65 2.01
CA VAL A 234 19.30 -12.38 1.56
C VAL A 234 18.22 -11.52 0.91
N VAL A 235 17.99 -10.33 1.46
CA VAL A 235 17.04 -9.33 0.92
C VAL A 235 17.75 -8.16 0.22
N SER A 236 19.02 -7.92 0.55
CA SER A 236 19.89 -7.00 -0.20
C SER A 236 21.33 -7.50 -0.14
N ALA A 237 21.87 -7.94 -1.27
CA ALA A 237 23.27 -8.34 -1.38
C ALA A 237 24.13 -7.09 -1.58
N ASN A 238 25.21 -6.94 -0.79
CA ASN A 238 26.13 -5.80 -0.87
C ASN A 238 25.45 -4.42 -0.78
N GLN A 239 24.47 -4.27 0.11
CA GLN A 239 23.86 -2.98 0.41
C GLN A 239 24.95 -1.95 0.70
N ALA A 240 24.94 -0.85 -0.06
CA ALA A 240 25.90 0.22 0.11
C ALA A 240 25.60 1.01 1.38
N PHE A 241 26.66 1.28 2.14
CA PHE A 241 26.71 2.22 3.27
C PHE A 241 27.80 3.24 2.94
N ASN A 242 27.43 4.20 2.10
CA ASN A 242 28.34 5.21 1.56
C ASN A 242 28.90 6.13 2.65
N ALA A 243 29.98 6.85 2.33
CA ALA A 243 30.58 7.83 3.22
C ALA A 243 29.55 8.84 3.76
N THR A 244 29.53 9.03 5.08
CA THR A 244 28.72 10.06 5.76
C THR A 244 29.54 11.34 6.03
N GLY A 245 30.84 11.32 5.72
CA GLY A 245 31.77 12.44 5.86
C GLY A 245 32.48 12.52 7.21
N ALA A 246 31.88 12.04 8.29
CA ALA A 246 32.52 11.93 9.61
C ALA A 246 31.84 10.84 10.46
N TRP A 247 32.56 10.29 11.45
CA TRP A 247 32.00 9.29 12.39
C TRP A 247 30.95 9.86 13.35
N THR A 248 30.88 11.18 13.48
CA THR A 248 29.81 11.89 14.21
C THR A 248 28.61 12.23 13.32
N THR A 249 28.70 11.97 12.01
CA THR A 249 27.64 12.24 11.04
C THR A 249 26.95 10.94 10.71
N TRP A 250 25.68 10.85 11.08
CA TRP A 250 24.85 9.67 10.90
C TRP A 250 23.92 9.85 9.71
N SER A 251 23.72 8.79 8.95
CA SER A 251 22.78 8.72 7.83
C SER A 251 21.92 7.47 7.96
N GLU A 252 20.89 7.36 7.14
CA GLU A 252 19.99 6.22 7.14
C GLU A 252 19.99 5.57 5.75
N VAL A 253 19.84 4.25 5.73
CA VAL A 253 19.55 3.48 4.52
C VAL A 253 18.34 2.63 4.78
N THR A 254 17.43 2.53 3.80
CA THR A 254 16.22 1.72 3.92
C THR A 254 16.28 0.56 2.94
N VAL A 255 16.07 -0.65 3.45
CA VAL A 255 15.94 -1.88 2.66
C VAL A 255 14.55 -2.46 2.88
N ASN A 256 13.78 -2.67 1.82
CA ASN A 256 12.46 -3.29 1.95
C ASN A 256 12.58 -4.80 2.15
N ALA A 257 11.81 -5.35 3.10
CA ALA A 257 11.76 -6.78 3.34
C ALA A 257 10.38 -7.22 3.83
N THR A 258 10.01 -8.45 3.49
CA THR A 258 8.82 -9.08 4.06
C THR A 258 9.14 -9.70 5.41
N LEU A 259 8.42 -9.29 6.45
CA LEU A 259 8.47 -9.89 7.77
C LEU A 259 7.24 -10.77 8.00
N THR A 260 7.40 -11.82 8.79
CA THR A 260 6.27 -12.59 9.35
C THR A 260 5.73 -11.89 10.60
N ALA A 261 4.48 -12.16 10.99
CA ALA A 261 4.00 -11.70 12.29
C ALA A 261 4.77 -12.40 13.41
N GLY A 262 5.13 -11.66 14.47
CA GLY A 262 5.97 -12.18 15.55
C GLY A 262 7.46 -12.07 15.23
N THR A 263 8.29 -12.92 15.82
CA THR A 263 9.75 -12.76 15.80
C THR A 263 10.37 -13.03 14.44
N ASN A 264 11.19 -12.10 13.96
CA ASN A 264 12.04 -12.23 12.79
C ASN A 264 13.49 -11.87 13.16
N THR A 265 14.46 -12.43 12.46
CA THR A 265 15.87 -12.00 12.56
C THR A 265 16.23 -11.13 11.37
N VAL A 266 16.81 -9.94 11.61
CA VAL A 266 17.38 -9.07 10.59
C VAL A 266 18.87 -8.98 10.83
N ARG A 267 19.73 -9.37 9.89
CA ARG A 267 21.19 -9.35 10.04
C ARG A 267 21.86 -8.55 8.94
N ALA A 268 22.72 -7.61 9.32
CA ALA A 268 23.64 -6.91 8.43
C ALA A 268 25.05 -7.53 8.59
N THR A 269 25.61 -8.08 7.51
CA THR A 269 26.91 -8.78 7.51
C THR A 269 27.90 -8.11 6.56
N SER A 270 29.08 -7.71 7.05
CA SER A 270 30.13 -7.08 6.25
C SER A 270 30.57 -7.98 5.10
N THR A 271 30.63 -7.44 3.87
CA THR A 271 31.02 -8.22 2.68
C THR A 271 32.42 -7.91 2.19
N SER A 272 33.12 -6.95 2.82
CA SER A 272 34.49 -6.57 2.49
C SER A 272 35.44 -6.72 3.69
N ALA A 273 36.74 -6.86 3.41
CA ALA A 273 37.80 -6.91 4.42
C ALA A 273 37.94 -5.60 5.23
N THR A 274 37.30 -4.52 4.77
CA THR A 274 37.24 -3.23 5.48
C THR A 274 36.10 -3.17 6.50
N GLY A 275 35.33 -4.25 6.67
CA GLY A 275 34.19 -4.30 7.59
C GLY A 275 33.02 -3.42 7.16
N GLY A 276 32.05 -3.31 8.07
CA GLY A 276 30.86 -2.47 7.94
C GLY A 276 31.06 -1.03 8.48
N PRO A 277 30.05 -0.17 8.34
CA PRO A 277 29.99 1.12 9.03
C PRO A 277 29.74 0.93 10.54
N ASN A 278 29.74 2.03 11.29
CA ASN A 278 29.15 2.04 12.64
C ASN A 278 27.62 1.96 12.49
N LEU A 279 26.98 1.07 13.25
CA LEU A 279 25.53 0.82 13.20
C LEU A 279 24.89 1.28 14.51
N ASP A 280 23.88 2.14 14.43
CA ASP A 280 23.24 2.74 15.60
C ASP A 280 21.90 2.07 15.93
N LYS A 281 20.97 2.06 14.99
CA LYS A 281 19.64 1.46 15.19
C LYS A 281 19.05 0.91 13.90
N LEU A 282 18.15 -0.05 14.05
CA LEU A 282 17.20 -0.48 13.02
C LEU A 282 15.82 0.04 13.41
N THR A 283 15.17 0.76 12.51
CA THR A 283 13.77 1.18 12.65
C THR A 283 12.93 0.40 11.66
N LEU A 284 11.89 -0.27 12.15
CA LEU A 284 10.87 -0.78 11.24
C LEU A 284 10.01 0.40 10.78
N GLY A 285 9.87 0.56 9.47
CA GLY A 285 8.86 1.43 8.88
C GLY A 285 7.49 1.08 9.48
N THR A 286 6.67 2.10 9.72
CA THR A 286 5.32 1.88 10.22
C THR A 286 4.62 0.88 9.30
N VAL A 287 4.15 -0.22 9.88
CA VAL A 287 3.25 -1.15 9.19
C VAL A 287 1.94 -0.40 9.01
N GLY A 288 1.89 0.47 7.99
CA GLY A 288 0.86 1.49 7.78
C GLY A 288 1.48 2.88 7.61
N GLY A 289 1.51 3.39 6.37
CA GLY A 289 1.97 4.76 6.08
C GLY A 289 2.01 5.13 4.60
N GLY A 290 1.96 4.15 3.72
CA GLY A 290 1.41 4.27 2.39
C GLY A 290 1.08 2.86 1.98
N GLY A 291 -0.20 2.48 1.94
CA GLY A 291 -0.58 1.15 1.45
C GLY A 291 -0.07 0.91 0.02
N ALA A 292 -0.49 -0.19 -0.61
CA ALA A 292 -0.43 -0.27 -2.07
C ALA A 292 -0.92 1.07 -2.66
N PRO A 293 -0.16 1.73 -3.55
CA PRO A 293 -0.64 2.96 -4.17
C PRO A 293 -2.03 2.77 -4.73
N THR A 294 -2.91 3.70 -4.41
CA THR A 294 -4.27 3.70 -4.96
C THR A 294 -4.22 3.92 -6.47
N ALA A 295 -5.27 3.50 -7.18
CA ALA A 295 -5.42 3.79 -8.60
C ALA A 295 -5.29 5.30 -8.87
N ALA A 296 -5.89 6.14 -8.03
CA ALA A 296 -5.79 7.60 -8.13
C ALA A 296 -4.34 8.12 -8.00
N GLU A 297 -3.56 7.62 -7.04
CA GLU A 297 -2.15 8.00 -6.89
C GLU A 297 -1.32 7.64 -8.12
N LEU A 298 -1.56 6.47 -8.71
CA LEU A 298 -0.85 6.04 -9.92
C LEU A 298 -1.30 6.83 -11.15
N LEU A 299 -2.62 6.98 -11.35
CA LEU A 299 -3.20 7.72 -12.47
C LEU A 299 -2.79 9.20 -12.45
N ALA A 300 -2.59 9.80 -11.28
CA ALA A 300 -2.06 11.16 -11.17
C ALA A 300 -0.66 11.32 -11.80
N LYS A 301 0.12 10.24 -11.92
CA LYS A 301 1.48 10.27 -12.50
C LYS A 301 1.52 9.94 -13.99
N VAL A 302 0.48 9.32 -14.55
CA VAL A 302 0.46 8.88 -15.96
C VAL A 302 -0.03 9.95 -16.95
N GLY A 303 -0.55 11.09 -16.47
CA GLY A 303 -1.27 12.08 -17.31
C GLY A 303 -0.47 12.78 -18.42
N SER A 304 0.85 12.60 -18.52
CA SER A 304 1.66 13.11 -19.63
C SER A 304 2.49 12.01 -20.27
N CYS A 305 2.45 11.93 -21.61
CA CYS A 305 3.19 10.94 -22.38
C CYS A 305 4.48 11.52 -22.95
N ASN A 306 5.63 11.06 -22.45
CA ASN A 306 6.89 11.18 -23.16
C ASN A 306 7.06 9.93 -24.05
N GLN A 307 6.59 10.01 -25.29
CA GLN A 307 6.56 8.86 -26.19
C GLN A 307 7.98 8.35 -26.50
N ILE A 308 8.19 7.05 -26.31
CA ILE A 308 9.44 6.34 -26.59
C ILE A 308 9.33 5.35 -27.76
N SER A 309 8.11 4.99 -28.17
CA SER A 309 7.90 4.23 -29.39
C SER A 309 8.12 5.11 -30.63
N ASN A 310 8.72 4.55 -31.69
CA ASN A 310 8.90 5.22 -32.99
C ASN A 310 7.61 5.37 -33.80
N GLY A 311 6.53 4.79 -33.30
CA GLY A 311 5.18 4.84 -33.87
C GLY A 311 4.13 4.61 -32.78
N ARG A 312 2.90 4.35 -33.20
CA ARG A 312 1.78 4.02 -32.31
C ARG A 312 1.26 2.62 -32.63
N TYR A 313 0.55 2.06 -31.67
CA TYR A 313 -0.11 0.76 -31.76
C TYR A 313 -1.61 0.93 -31.97
N LYS A 314 -2.22 -0.10 -32.57
CA LYS A 314 -3.68 -0.26 -32.60
C LYS A 314 -4.13 -0.98 -31.33
N THR A 315 -5.40 -0.76 -30.97
CA THR A 315 -6.14 -1.56 -29.98
C THR A 315 -6.43 -2.94 -30.57
N ASP A 316 -6.96 -2.97 -31.79
CA ASP A 316 -7.37 -4.19 -32.47
C ASP A 316 -6.75 -4.36 -33.87
N SER A 317 -6.92 -5.54 -34.46
CA SER A 317 -6.46 -5.80 -35.83
C SER A 317 -7.28 -5.07 -36.90
N ASP A 318 -8.58 -4.89 -36.66
CA ASP A 318 -9.57 -4.36 -37.60
C ASP A 318 -9.74 -2.84 -37.52
N VAL A 319 -9.22 -2.18 -36.47
CA VAL A 319 -9.21 -0.71 -36.43
C VAL A 319 -8.26 -0.12 -37.47
N ALA A 320 -8.69 0.96 -38.12
CA ALA A 320 -7.97 1.55 -39.24
C ALA A 320 -6.70 2.32 -38.80
N THR A 321 -6.68 2.86 -37.59
CA THR A 321 -5.67 3.84 -37.15
C THR A 321 -4.98 3.42 -35.87
N ALA A 322 -3.65 3.51 -35.85
CA ALA A 322 -2.85 3.30 -34.65
C ALA A 322 -2.76 4.59 -33.81
N THR A 323 -3.27 4.55 -32.58
CA THR A 323 -3.44 5.72 -31.70
C THR A 323 -2.69 5.59 -30.38
N ILE A 324 -2.25 4.40 -29.98
CA ILE A 324 -1.68 4.16 -28.65
C ILE A 324 -0.15 4.34 -28.67
N PRO A 325 0.40 5.39 -28.03
CA PRO A 325 1.84 5.52 -27.86
C PRO A 325 2.32 4.68 -26.66
N VAL A 326 3.57 4.24 -26.72
CA VAL A 326 4.28 3.74 -25.53
C VAL A 326 5.08 4.90 -24.93
N CYS A 327 4.80 5.21 -23.67
CA CYS A 327 5.32 6.39 -22.98
C CYS A 327 6.30 6.02 -21.88
N GLN A 328 7.24 6.89 -21.56
CA GLN A 328 8.17 6.70 -20.46
C GLN A 328 7.95 7.68 -19.31
N LYS A 329 8.17 7.15 -18.10
CA LYS A 329 8.29 7.86 -16.83
C LYS A 329 9.54 7.37 -16.11
N THR A 330 9.94 8.04 -15.03
CA THR A 330 11.08 7.60 -14.21
C THR A 330 10.79 6.21 -13.66
N GLY A 331 11.56 5.21 -14.10
CA GLY A 331 11.47 3.81 -13.66
C GLY A 331 10.30 3.01 -14.25
N ALA A 332 9.55 3.52 -15.23
CA ALA A 332 8.43 2.80 -15.82
C ALA A 332 8.17 3.14 -17.30
N VAL A 333 7.61 2.18 -18.02
CA VAL A 333 6.94 2.36 -19.31
C VAL A 333 5.44 2.27 -19.09
N LEU A 334 4.65 3.06 -19.79
CA LEU A 334 3.20 3.02 -19.68
C LEU A 334 2.49 3.25 -21.01
N TRP A 335 1.26 2.74 -21.10
CA TRP A 335 0.31 3.05 -22.14
C TRP A 335 -1.11 2.98 -21.56
N GLN A 336 -2.06 3.60 -22.27
CA GLN A 336 -3.48 3.52 -21.99
C GLN A 336 -4.16 2.96 -23.22
N ALA A 337 -4.90 1.87 -23.05
CA ALA A 337 -5.50 1.13 -24.15
C ALA A 337 -6.81 0.48 -23.68
N ASP A 338 -7.35 -0.33 -24.57
CA ASP A 338 -8.29 -1.42 -24.32
C ASP A 338 -7.65 -2.57 -23.50
N MET A 339 -8.45 -3.61 -23.28
CA MET A 339 -7.98 -4.92 -22.84
C MET A 339 -8.73 -6.01 -23.58
N ASP A 340 -8.06 -6.66 -24.52
CA ASP A 340 -8.45 -7.94 -25.09
C ASP A 340 -7.99 -9.10 -24.20
N ILE A 341 -8.73 -10.21 -24.27
CA ILE A 341 -8.45 -11.40 -23.50
C ILE A 341 -7.47 -12.28 -24.26
N ASP A 342 -6.27 -12.41 -23.74
CA ASP A 342 -5.28 -13.37 -24.18
C ASP A 342 -5.45 -14.66 -23.37
N CYS A 343 -5.84 -15.75 -24.02
CA CYS A 343 -6.05 -17.04 -23.37
C CYS A 343 -4.91 -18.03 -23.63
N ASP A 344 -3.83 -17.59 -24.24
CA ASP A 344 -2.67 -18.41 -24.58
C ASP A 344 -2.07 -19.12 -23.34
N GLY A 345 -1.57 -20.33 -23.56
CA GLY A 345 -0.88 -21.13 -22.56
C GLY A 345 -1.46 -22.51 -22.31
N ILE A 346 -1.51 -22.94 -21.03
CA ILE A 346 -2.02 -24.28 -20.74
C ILE A 346 -3.54 -24.35 -20.96
N ARG A 347 -4.01 -25.45 -21.54
CA ARG A 347 -5.44 -25.70 -21.70
C ARG A 347 -6.13 -25.79 -20.35
N THR A 348 -7.22 -25.04 -20.21
CA THR A 348 -8.13 -25.06 -19.07
C THR A 348 -9.58 -25.12 -19.56
N ALA A 349 -10.55 -25.11 -18.64
CA ALA A 349 -11.95 -25.01 -19.03
C ALA A 349 -12.30 -23.63 -19.63
N GLN A 350 -11.54 -22.60 -19.27
CA GLN A 350 -11.75 -21.21 -19.68
C GLN A 350 -10.95 -20.83 -20.93
N CYS A 351 -9.78 -21.44 -21.11
CA CYS A 351 -8.85 -21.15 -22.20
C CYS A 351 -8.49 -22.45 -22.93
N ASN A 352 -9.02 -22.62 -24.13
CA ASN A 352 -8.76 -23.71 -25.06
C ASN A 352 -9.31 -23.33 -26.45
N GLU A 353 -9.11 -24.21 -27.42
CA GLU A 353 -9.51 -24.02 -28.82
C GLU A 353 -11.03 -23.87 -29.04
N ASP A 354 -11.86 -24.34 -28.10
CA ASP A 354 -13.31 -24.24 -28.20
C ASP A 354 -13.84 -22.91 -27.63
N THR A 355 -13.05 -22.23 -26.78
CA THR A 355 -13.44 -20.98 -26.10
C THR A 355 -12.77 -19.75 -26.69
N ASP A 356 -11.63 -19.92 -27.34
CA ASP A 356 -10.84 -18.87 -27.96
C ASP A 356 -10.37 -19.32 -29.34
N CYS A 357 -10.79 -18.59 -30.38
CA CYS A 357 -10.49 -18.93 -31.77
C CYS A 357 -9.01 -18.71 -32.13
N CYS A 358 -8.28 -17.96 -31.32
CA CYS A 358 -6.88 -17.60 -31.50
C CYS A 358 -5.95 -18.34 -30.54
N PHE A 359 -6.47 -19.21 -29.67
CA PHE A 359 -5.71 -19.91 -28.64
C PHE A 359 -4.45 -20.60 -29.16
N LEU A 360 -3.32 -20.28 -28.55
CA LEU A 360 -2.07 -21.01 -28.68
C LEU A 360 -1.79 -21.80 -27.39
N PRO A 361 -1.42 -23.10 -27.49
CA PRO A 361 -1.14 -23.92 -26.32
C PRO A 361 0.27 -23.65 -25.74
N ASP A 362 0.74 -22.40 -25.80
CA ASP A 362 2.03 -21.95 -25.32
C ASP A 362 2.00 -20.45 -24.97
N THR A 363 2.95 -19.96 -24.18
CA THR A 363 3.12 -18.52 -23.89
C THR A 363 4.59 -18.13 -24.04
N ALA A 364 4.89 -16.88 -24.42
CA ALA A 364 6.28 -16.44 -24.57
C ALA A 364 7.12 -16.59 -23.29
N CYS A 365 6.49 -16.44 -22.12
CA CYS A 365 7.11 -16.74 -20.83
C CYS A 365 6.61 -18.07 -20.29
N HIS A 366 7.39 -18.73 -19.44
CA HIS A 366 7.07 -20.07 -18.94
C HIS A 366 7.17 -20.12 -17.42
N ALA A 367 6.35 -20.97 -16.81
CA ALA A 367 6.38 -21.24 -15.37
C ALA A 367 7.69 -21.95 -14.96
N SER A 368 7.97 -22.03 -13.66
CA SER A 368 9.23 -22.60 -13.15
C SER A 368 9.44 -24.08 -13.50
N ASN A 369 8.36 -24.81 -13.80
CA ASN A 369 8.39 -26.20 -14.28
C ASN A 369 8.64 -26.32 -15.80
N GLY A 370 8.78 -25.20 -16.51
CA GLY A 370 8.96 -25.15 -17.95
C GLY A 370 7.68 -25.38 -18.77
N SER A 371 6.49 -25.32 -18.17
CA SER A 371 5.24 -25.25 -18.93
C SER A 371 4.90 -23.81 -19.29
N ALA A 372 4.06 -23.63 -20.31
CA ALA A 372 3.37 -22.37 -20.55
C ALA A 372 2.63 -21.89 -19.29
N LEU A 373 2.31 -20.60 -19.25
CA LEU A 373 1.57 -20.01 -18.16
C LEU A 373 0.10 -20.44 -18.20
N ASN A 374 -0.59 -20.30 -17.07
CA ASN A 374 -2.02 -20.56 -16.96
C ASN A 374 -2.79 -19.24 -16.98
N ALA A 375 -3.27 -18.83 -18.16
CA ALA A 375 -4.04 -17.60 -18.34
C ALA A 375 -5.29 -17.52 -17.44
N ALA A 376 -5.90 -18.67 -17.10
CA ALA A 376 -7.07 -18.71 -16.22
C ALA A 376 -6.74 -18.51 -14.73
N GLN A 377 -5.47 -18.61 -14.32
CA GLN A 377 -5.05 -18.52 -12.91
C GLN A 377 -4.02 -17.43 -12.61
N LEU A 378 -3.14 -17.11 -13.55
CA LEU A 378 -2.05 -16.17 -13.35
C LEU A 378 -2.36 -14.85 -14.07
N PRO A 379 -2.53 -13.74 -13.34
CA PRO A 379 -2.57 -12.41 -13.93
C PRO A 379 -1.28 -12.08 -14.67
N TYR A 380 -1.35 -12.04 -16.00
CA TYR A 380 -0.30 -11.48 -16.83
C TYR A 380 -0.82 -10.47 -17.85
N VAL A 381 0.11 -9.71 -18.41
CA VAL A 381 -0.07 -8.75 -19.50
C VAL A 381 0.78 -9.19 -20.69
N VAL A 382 0.25 -8.99 -21.88
CA VAL A 382 0.92 -9.23 -23.15
C VAL A 382 1.57 -7.94 -23.61
N VAL A 383 2.86 -7.99 -23.92
CA VAL A 383 3.56 -6.84 -24.52
C VAL A 383 3.72 -7.06 -26.03
N PRO A 384 3.68 -6.02 -26.87
CA PRO A 384 3.88 -6.23 -28.30
C PRO A 384 5.27 -6.82 -28.56
N SER A 385 5.35 -7.80 -29.46
CA SER A 385 6.63 -8.36 -29.89
C SER A 385 7.58 -7.26 -30.38
N SER A 386 8.86 -7.38 -30.04
CA SER A 386 9.87 -6.37 -30.39
C SER A 386 9.91 -6.11 -31.89
N SER A 387 9.80 -4.83 -32.27
CA SER A 387 9.73 -4.38 -33.65
C SER A 387 10.44 -3.04 -33.85
N SER A 388 10.35 -2.47 -35.05
CA SER A 388 10.80 -1.10 -35.31
C SER A 388 9.96 -0.03 -34.59
N ILE A 389 8.72 -0.37 -34.16
CA ILE A 389 7.86 0.54 -33.40
C ILE A 389 8.39 0.65 -31.96
N TRP A 390 8.65 -0.48 -31.30
CA TRP A 390 9.20 -0.52 -29.95
C TRP A 390 9.90 -1.86 -29.69
N ASN A 391 11.01 -1.82 -28.95
CA ASN A 391 11.70 -3.00 -28.46
C ASN A 391 11.78 -2.92 -26.93
N TYR A 392 10.91 -3.67 -26.26
CA TYR A 392 10.75 -3.61 -24.81
C TYR A 392 12.02 -4.04 -24.05
N ALA A 393 12.85 -4.89 -24.65
CA ALA A 393 14.09 -5.35 -24.04
C ALA A 393 15.10 -4.21 -23.80
N ASN A 394 15.08 -3.16 -24.65
CA ASN A 394 15.91 -1.97 -24.47
C ASN A 394 15.57 -1.19 -23.19
N PHE A 395 14.40 -1.44 -22.61
CA PHE A 395 13.92 -0.84 -21.37
C PHE A 395 13.98 -1.81 -20.18
N GLN A 396 14.73 -2.90 -20.33
CA GLN A 396 14.86 -3.96 -19.34
C GLN A 396 13.49 -4.55 -18.95
N ILE A 397 12.59 -4.70 -19.92
CA ILE A 397 11.32 -5.41 -19.76
C ILE A 397 11.49 -6.84 -20.31
N GLY A 398 10.85 -7.82 -19.69
CA GLY A 398 10.81 -9.20 -20.14
C GLY A 398 9.99 -10.06 -19.21
N CYS A 399 10.07 -11.38 -19.35
CA CYS A 399 9.30 -12.33 -18.53
C CYS A 399 9.44 -12.08 -17.04
N GLY A 400 8.30 -11.96 -16.35
CA GLY A 400 8.23 -11.71 -14.91
C GLY A 400 8.47 -10.25 -14.51
N THR A 401 8.64 -9.32 -15.46
CA THR A 401 8.58 -7.89 -15.16
C THR A 401 7.20 -7.54 -14.62
N VAL A 402 7.12 -6.78 -13.53
CA VAL A 402 5.83 -6.46 -12.91
C VAL A 402 5.11 -5.33 -13.65
N VAL A 403 3.80 -5.49 -13.80
CA VAL A 403 2.89 -4.50 -14.39
C VAL A 403 1.82 -4.15 -13.37
N ALA A 404 1.61 -2.86 -13.10
CA ALA A 404 0.37 -2.40 -12.49
C ALA A 404 -0.66 -2.16 -13.59
N VAL A 405 -1.81 -2.84 -13.49
CA VAL A 405 -2.94 -2.71 -14.41
C VAL A 405 -4.07 -2.03 -13.66
N ILE A 406 -4.56 -0.91 -14.20
CA ILE A 406 -5.54 -0.05 -13.54
C ILE A 406 -6.80 0.02 -14.40
N TYR A 407 -7.94 -0.32 -13.80
CA TYR A 407 -9.26 -0.24 -14.42
C TYR A 407 -10.32 0.00 -13.32
N ASN A 408 -11.33 0.83 -13.57
CA ASN A 408 -12.43 1.12 -12.62
C ASN A 408 -11.99 1.37 -11.16
N ASN A 409 -10.94 2.19 -10.98
CA ASN A 409 -10.34 2.54 -9.69
C ASN A 409 -9.73 1.35 -8.90
N GLN A 410 -9.54 0.21 -9.56
CA GLN A 410 -8.83 -0.95 -9.04
C GLN A 410 -7.40 -0.99 -9.57
N VAL A 411 -6.48 -1.56 -8.79
CA VAL A 411 -5.09 -1.81 -9.19
C VAL A 411 -4.82 -3.30 -9.03
N LEU A 412 -4.47 -3.95 -10.14
CA LEU A 412 -3.96 -5.32 -10.15
C LEU A 412 -2.46 -5.29 -10.43
N TYR A 413 -1.69 -6.13 -9.74
CA TYR A 413 -0.29 -6.36 -10.06
C TYR A 413 -0.17 -7.70 -10.79
N ALA A 414 0.26 -7.62 -12.04
CA ALA A 414 0.46 -8.73 -12.96
C ALA A 414 1.93 -8.84 -13.35
N VAL A 415 2.27 -9.84 -14.14
CA VAL A 415 3.59 -9.99 -14.77
C VAL A 415 3.49 -9.79 -16.28
N VAL A 416 4.58 -9.40 -16.94
CA VAL A 416 4.73 -9.63 -18.38
C VAL A 416 4.85 -11.15 -18.57
N GLY A 417 3.85 -11.74 -19.20
CA GLY A 417 3.72 -13.19 -19.36
C GLY A 417 3.70 -13.66 -20.82
N ASP A 418 3.35 -12.78 -21.75
CA ASP A 418 3.35 -13.12 -23.17
C ASP A 418 3.79 -11.96 -24.06
N THR A 419 3.96 -12.26 -25.35
CA THR A 419 4.20 -11.29 -26.41
C THR A 419 3.21 -11.43 -27.55
N GLY A 420 2.54 -10.33 -27.88
CA GLY A 420 1.52 -10.28 -28.92
C GLY A 420 2.05 -9.80 -30.27
N PRO A 421 1.16 -9.53 -31.24
CA PRO A 421 1.51 -9.01 -32.56
C PRO A 421 2.33 -7.70 -32.51
N THR A 422 3.16 -7.46 -33.52
CA THR A 422 4.09 -6.32 -33.54
C THR A 422 3.44 -4.94 -33.70
N GLN A 423 2.12 -4.86 -33.93
CA GLN A 423 1.38 -3.63 -34.23
C GLN A 423 0.13 -3.42 -33.37
N ILE A 424 -0.17 -4.36 -32.47
CA ILE A 424 -1.34 -4.36 -31.57
C ILE A 424 -0.83 -4.27 -30.13
N ILE A 425 -1.56 -3.58 -29.26
CA ILE A 425 -1.28 -3.49 -27.82
C ILE A 425 -2.58 -3.38 -27.05
N GLY A 426 -2.63 -4.00 -25.87
CA GLY A 426 -3.84 -3.98 -25.03
C GLY A 426 -4.36 -5.37 -24.75
N GLU A 427 -3.48 -6.36 -24.54
CA GLU A 427 -3.89 -7.76 -24.32
C GLU A 427 -3.48 -8.19 -22.90
N ALA A 428 -4.32 -8.97 -22.23
CA ALA A 428 -4.03 -9.53 -20.91
C ALA A 428 -4.76 -10.84 -20.65
N SER A 429 -4.22 -11.63 -19.72
CA SER A 429 -4.77 -12.95 -19.38
C SER A 429 -6.24 -12.90 -18.91
N TYR A 430 -6.96 -14.01 -19.09
CA TYR A 430 -8.27 -14.25 -18.46
C TYR A 430 -8.30 -13.85 -16.97
N ALA A 431 -7.28 -14.26 -16.20
CA ALA A 431 -7.17 -13.97 -14.77
C ALA A 431 -7.03 -12.46 -14.47
N THR A 432 -6.33 -11.71 -15.33
CA THR A 432 -6.21 -10.25 -15.22
C THR A 432 -7.57 -9.58 -15.39
N ALA A 433 -8.31 -9.94 -16.45
CA ALA A 433 -9.63 -9.38 -16.71
C ALA A 433 -10.63 -9.71 -15.60
N ALA A 434 -10.71 -10.99 -15.21
CA ALA A 434 -11.59 -11.45 -14.14
C ALA A 434 -11.32 -10.72 -12.81
N ALA A 435 -10.05 -10.49 -12.47
CA ALA A 435 -9.68 -9.79 -11.24
C ALA A 435 -10.01 -8.29 -11.25
N LEU A 436 -10.10 -7.67 -12.43
CA LEU A 436 -10.47 -6.26 -12.62
C LEU A 436 -11.97 -6.05 -12.88
N GLY A 437 -12.77 -7.12 -12.88
CA GLY A 437 -14.19 -7.07 -13.20
C GLY A 437 -14.47 -6.77 -14.68
N ILE A 438 -13.50 -6.99 -15.56
CA ILE A 438 -13.67 -6.97 -17.02
C ILE A 438 -14.23 -8.34 -17.41
N ASN A 439 -15.14 -8.40 -18.40
CA ASN A 439 -15.67 -9.66 -18.90
C ASN A 439 -14.50 -10.53 -19.40
N PRO A 440 -14.18 -11.68 -18.78
CA PRO A 440 -12.98 -12.44 -19.12
C PRO A 440 -13.24 -13.46 -20.24
N ASP A 441 -14.42 -13.49 -20.85
CA ASP A 441 -14.74 -14.40 -21.94
C ASP A 441 -13.85 -14.12 -23.18
N PRO A 442 -13.05 -15.08 -23.68
CA PRO A 442 -12.15 -14.81 -24.80
C PRO A 442 -12.86 -14.51 -26.12
N SER A 443 -14.13 -14.91 -26.26
CA SER A 443 -14.89 -14.75 -27.50
C SER A 443 -15.61 -13.41 -27.61
N ASN A 444 -15.89 -12.75 -26.48
CA ASN A 444 -16.74 -11.55 -26.42
C ASN A 444 -16.43 -10.60 -25.25
N GLY A 445 -15.37 -10.90 -24.49
CA GLY A 445 -14.95 -10.16 -23.32
C GLY A 445 -14.05 -8.99 -23.65
N GLY A 446 -13.36 -8.50 -22.63
CA GLY A 446 -12.51 -7.34 -22.72
C GLY A 446 -13.24 -6.01 -22.49
N THR A 447 -12.56 -4.91 -22.82
CA THR A 447 -13.07 -3.54 -22.74
C THR A 447 -12.39 -2.66 -23.79
N ASP A 448 -13.17 -1.92 -24.59
CA ASP A 448 -12.67 -1.09 -25.70
C ASP A 448 -11.74 0.07 -25.27
N SER A 449 -11.69 0.38 -23.97
CA SER A 449 -10.81 1.43 -23.42
C SER A 449 -10.77 1.40 -21.89
N GLY A 450 -9.98 2.31 -21.31
CA GLY A 450 -10.02 2.65 -19.90
C GLY A 450 -8.98 1.93 -19.05
N VAL A 451 -8.13 1.10 -19.66
CA VAL A 451 -7.08 0.36 -18.96
C VAL A 451 -5.77 1.12 -19.04
N THR A 452 -5.14 1.33 -17.89
CA THR A 452 -3.79 1.89 -17.82
C THR A 452 -2.81 0.80 -17.39
N TYR A 453 -1.75 0.63 -18.16
CA TYR A 453 -0.68 -0.32 -17.91
C TYR A 453 0.58 0.45 -17.50
N ILE A 454 1.16 0.12 -16.35
CA ILE A 454 2.42 0.69 -15.86
C ILE A 454 3.41 -0.46 -15.65
N VAL A 455 4.32 -0.64 -16.59
CA VAL A 455 5.35 -1.67 -16.58
C VAL A 455 6.60 -1.13 -15.90
N PHE A 456 6.96 -1.70 -14.75
CA PHE A 456 8.10 -1.23 -13.97
C PHE A 456 9.43 -1.72 -14.57
N GLN A 457 10.24 -0.78 -15.05
CA GLN A 457 11.53 -1.06 -15.66
C GLN A 457 12.55 -1.53 -14.61
N GLY A 458 13.61 -2.22 -15.05
CA GLY A 458 14.75 -2.58 -14.20
C GLY A 458 15.11 -4.05 -14.30
N SER A 459 15.95 -4.55 -13.38
CA SER A 459 16.38 -5.96 -13.33
C SER A 459 15.56 -6.85 -12.41
N GLN A 460 14.70 -6.28 -11.56
CA GLN A 460 13.86 -7.04 -10.64
C GLN A 460 12.76 -7.78 -11.40
N ARG A 461 12.55 -9.05 -11.06
CA ARG A 461 11.56 -9.95 -11.68
C ARG A 461 10.83 -10.74 -10.62
N VAL A 462 9.58 -11.09 -10.91
CA VAL A 462 8.86 -12.12 -10.18
C VAL A 462 9.48 -13.47 -10.54
N SER A 463 9.95 -14.19 -9.53
CA SER A 463 10.49 -15.54 -9.66
C SER A 463 10.07 -16.37 -8.46
N PRO A 464 9.47 -17.56 -8.64
CA PRO A 464 8.97 -18.08 -9.93
C PRO A 464 7.83 -17.19 -10.48
N ILE A 465 7.71 -17.08 -11.81
CA ILE A 465 6.82 -16.09 -12.47
C ILE A 465 5.35 -16.30 -12.11
N GLU A 466 4.95 -17.54 -11.87
CA GLU A 466 3.61 -17.97 -11.47
C GLU A 466 3.26 -17.62 -10.01
N ASN A 467 4.17 -17.03 -9.24
CA ASN A 467 3.90 -16.61 -7.88
C ASN A 467 3.20 -15.25 -7.84
N GLN A 468 1.87 -15.28 -7.86
CA GLN A 468 1.06 -14.06 -7.80
C GLN A 468 1.27 -13.24 -6.52
N GLY A 469 1.56 -13.88 -5.39
CA GLY A 469 1.89 -13.18 -4.14
C GLY A 469 3.16 -12.33 -4.26
N ASN A 470 4.16 -12.83 -4.99
CA ASN A 470 5.39 -12.09 -5.29
C ASN A 470 5.13 -10.95 -6.28
N ALA A 471 4.27 -11.14 -7.29
CA ALA A 471 3.87 -10.08 -8.20
C ALA A 471 3.18 -8.93 -7.45
N VAL A 472 2.28 -9.24 -6.52
CA VAL A 472 1.64 -8.24 -5.65
C VAL A 472 2.66 -7.53 -4.77
N THR A 473 3.52 -8.26 -4.06
CA THR A 473 4.47 -7.67 -3.11
C THR A 473 5.50 -6.78 -3.82
N LEU A 474 6.09 -7.26 -4.91
CA LEU A 474 7.04 -6.50 -5.72
C LEU A 474 6.35 -5.32 -6.43
N GLY A 475 5.15 -5.55 -6.96
CA GLY A 475 4.36 -4.52 -7.64
C GLY A 475 3.99 -3.35 -6.74
N GLN A 476 3.54 -3.61 -5.50
CA GLN A 476 3.26 -2.56 -4.53
C GLN A 476 4.51 -1.72 -4.21
N THR A 477 5.67 -2.39 -4.10
CA THR A 477 6.95 -1.73 -3.85
C THR A 477 7.34 -0.82 -5.01
N LEU A 478 7.32 -1.36 -6.23
CA LEU A 478 7.69 -0.62 -7.44
C LEU A 478 6.71 0.51 -7.75
N ALA A 479 5.41 0.28 -7.54
CA ALA A 479 4.37 1.29 -7.68
C ALA A 479 4.58 2.45 -6.71
N ARG A 480 4.94 2.17 -5.45
CA ARG A 480 5.20 3.23 -4.47
C ARG A 480 6.45 4.02 -4.86
N THR A 481 7.50 3.36 -5.32
CA THR A 481 8.70 4.04 -5.87
C THR A 481 8.33 4.91 -7.07
N PHE A 482 7.49 4.41 -7.98
CA PHE A 482 7.02 5.17 -9.14
C PHE A 482 6.24 6.43 -8.74
N VAL A 483 5.31 6.34 -7.78
CA VAL A 483 4.56 7.48 -7.25
C VAL A 483 5.48 8.51 -6.58
N ASN A 484 6.55 8.06 -5.92
CA ASN A 484 7.49 8.96 -5.25
C ASN A 484 8.48 9.62 -6.22
N SER A 485 8.70 9.04 -7.40
CA SER A 485 9.74 9.46 -8.36
C SER A 485 9.22 10.26 -9.55
N ASN A 486 7.90 10.37 -9.69
CA ASN A 486 7.17 11.11 -10.72
C ASN A 486 6.13 11.97 -10.04
#